data_AF-A0A0A1H7K8-F1
#
_entry.id   AF-A0A0A1H7K8-F1
#
_cell.length_a   1.000
_cell.length_b   1.000
_cell.length_c   1.000
_cell.angle_alpha   90.00
_cell.angle_beta   90.00
_cell.angle_gamma   90.00
#
_symmetry.space_group_name_H-M   'P 1'
#
loop_
_entity.id
_entity.type
_entity.pdbx_description
1 polymer ?
#
loop_
_entity_poly.entity_id
_entity_poly.type
_entity_poly.pdbx_seq_one_letter_code
_entity_poly.pdbx_strand_id
1 'polypeptide(L)'
;MAPNRKRHPILKLVNNSLIDMPAPTNISTWWNFGSLLGLCLLLQLLTGLFLAMHYTADVSLAFSSISHIMRDVKYGWLIRNMHANSASLF
;
A
#
# COMPACT_ATOMS: atom_id res chain seq x y z
N MET A 1 36.20 -0.28 -9.89
CA MET A 1 35.03 -1.10 -10.26
C MET A 1 33.74 -0.39 -9.84
N ALA A 2 32.70 -0.38 -10.67
CA ALA A 2 31.41 0.21 -10.28
C ALA A 2 30.72 -0.62 -9.18
N PRO A 3 29.99 0.01 -8.23
CA PRO A 3 29.31 -0.71 -7.16
C PRO A 3 28.21 -1.62 -7.72
N ASN A 4 27.88 -2.70 -7.00
CA ASN A 4 26.88 -3.69 -7.44
C ASN A 4 25.51 -3.06 -7.75
N ARG A 5 25.11 -2.00 -7.02
CA ARG A 5 23.90 -1.22 -7.29
C ARG A 5 23.82 -0.59 -8.69
N LYS A 6 24.97 -0.37 -9.35
CA LYS A 6 25.05 0.18 -10.72
C LYS A 6 25.27 -0.90 -11.79
N ARG A 7 25.62 -2.14 -11.38
CA ARG A 7 25.97 -3.24 -12.30
C ARG A 7 24.86 -4.26 -12.43
N HIS A 8 24.28 -4.70 -11.31
CA HIS A 8 23.26 -5.75 -11.31
C HIS A 8 22.00 -5.24 -12.04
N PRO A 9 21.47 -5.94 -13.06
CA PRO A 9 20.40 -5.41 -13.92
C PRO A 9 19.18 -4.90 -13.14
N ILE A 10 18.72 -5.64 -12.14
CA ILE A 10 17.57 -5.26 -11.30
C ILE A 10 17.92 -4.09 -10.37
N LEU A 11 19.11 -4.13 -9.75
CA LEU A 11 19.49 -3.09 -8.79
C LEU A 11 19.81 -1.78 -9.49
N LYS A 12 20.29 -1.83 -10.74
CA LYS A 12 20.52 -0.65 -11.58
C LYS A 12 19.22 0.10 -11.85
N LEU A 13 18.11 -0.61 -12.08
CA LEU A 13 16.80 0.01 -12.25
C LEU A 13 16.38 0.75 -10.97
N VAL A 14 16.41 0.07 -9.82
CA VAL A 14 16.11 0.66 -8.50
C VAL A 14 17.02 1.85 -8.19
N ASN A 15 18.31 1.73 -8.50
CA ASN A 15 19.29 2.78 -8.24
C ASN A 15 18.96 4.05 -9.02
N ASN A 16 18.63 3.90 -10.31
CA ASN A 16 18.38 5.05 -11.18
C ASN A 16 17.04 5.74 -10.89
N SER A 17 16.05 5.02 -10.32
CA SER A 17 14.73 5.57 -10.03
C SER A 17 14.56 6.06 -8.59
N LEU A 18 15.30 5.51 -7.61
CA LEU A 18 15.06 5.79 -6.19
C LEU A 18 16.30 6.25 -5.40
N ILE A 19 17.52 5.98 -5.87
CA ILE A 19 18.75 6.22 -5.07
C ILE A 19 19.60 7.35 -5.65
N ASP A 20 20.13 7.16 -6.86
CA ASP A 20 20.94 8.17 -7.57
C ASP A 20 20.10 8.98 -8.57
N MET A 21 18.80 9.10 -8.34
CA MET A 21 17.93 9.91 -9.18
C MET A 21 18.25 11.40 -8.97
N PRO A 22 18.57 12.17 -10.02
CA PRO A 22 18.77 13.61 -9.89
C PRO A 22 17.43 14.29 -9.61
N ALA A 23 17.27 14.89 -8.43
CA ALA A 23 16.10 15.69 -8.07
C ALA A 23 16.49 17.18 -7.93
N PRO A 24 15.63 18.13 -8.33
CA PRO A 24 15.84 19.54 -8.07
C PRO A 24 15.95 19.83 -6.57
N THR A 25 16.80 20.78 -6.17
CA THR A 25 16.99 21.12 -4.75
C THR A 25 15.84 21.93 -4.15
N ASN A 26 14.97 22.49 -4.99
CA ASN A 26 13.87 23.39 -4.60
C ASN A 26 12.48 22.74 -4.75
N ILE A 27 12.37 21.41 -4.60
CA ILE A 27 11.06 20.73 -4.62
C ILE A 27 10.21 21.15 -3.42
N SER A 28 8.94 21.46 -3.69
CA SER A 28 7.96 21.85 -2.67
C SER A 28 7.33 20.62 -1.99
N THR A 29 6.57 20.85 -0.92
CA THR A 29 5.85 19.79 -0.21
C THR A 29 4.86 19.02 -1.10
N TRP A 30 4.36 19.63 -2.17
CA TRP A 30 3.46 19.00 -3.14
C TRP A 30 4.07 17.80 -3.86
N TRP A 31 5.40 17.72 -3.97
CA TRP A 31 6.07 16.57 -4.58
C TRP A 31 5.99 15.29 -3.72
N ASN A 32 5.64 15.39 -2.43
CA ASN A 32 5.48 14.21 -1.57
C ASN A 32 4.23 13.38 -1.90
N PHE A 33 3.24 13.96 -2.59
CA PHE A 33 2.00 13.24 -2.93
C PHE A 33 2.26 12.01 -3.81
N GLY A 34 3.28 12.02 -4.67
CA GLY A 34 3.65 10.84 -5.46
C GLY A 34 4.03 9.64 -4.57
N SER A 35 4.92 9.84 -3.60
CA SER A 35 5.30 8.78 -2.65
C SER A 35 4.16 8.39 -1.72
N LEU A 36 3.32 9.35 -1.30
CA LEU A 36 2.16 9.07 -0.45
C LEU A 36 1.13 8.20 -1.18
N LEU A 37 0.85 8.47 -2.46
CA LEU A 37 -0.02 7.62 -3.28
C LEU A 37 0.54 6.21 -3.43
N GLY A 38 1.86 6.08 -3.60
CA GLY A 38 2.53 4.77 -3.61
C GLY A 38 2.36 4.00 -2.29
N LEU A 39 2.51 4.69 -1.15
CA LEU A 39 2.26 4.12 0.17
C LEU A 39 0.81 3.70 0.34
N CYS A 40 -0.14 4.55 -0.03
CA CYS A 40 -1.57 4.25 0.05
C CYS A 40 -1.94 3.05 -0.82
N LEU A 41 -1.40 2.92 -2.03
CA LEU A 41 -1.63 1.75 -2.88
C LEU A 41 -1.15 0.45 -2.19
N LEU A 42 0.04 0.47 -1.59
CA LEU A 42 0.57 -0.68 -0.84
C LEU A 42 -0.33 -1.02 0.35
N LEU A 43 -0.77 -0.01 1.11
CA LEU A 43 -1.70 -0.21 2.23
C LEU A 43 -3.02 -0.83 1.76
N GLN A 44 -3.60 -0.35 0.66
CA GLN A 44 -4.84 -0.88 0.12
C GLN A 44 -4.72 -2.30 -0.40
N LEU A 45 -3.62 -2.64 -1.10
CA LEU A 45 -3.37 -4.00 -1.57
C LEU A 45 -3.21 -4.97 -0.39
N LEU A 46 -2.40 -4.61 0.61
CA LEU A 46 -2.16 -5.48 1.76
C LEU A 46 -3.43 -5.66 2.59
N THR A 47 -4.05 -4.57 3.03
CA THR A 47 -5.27 -4.65 3.86
C THR A 47 -6.43 -5.27 3.10
N GLY A 48 -6.60 -4.95 1.81
CA GLY A 48 -7.63 -5.53 0.96
C GLY A 48 -7.47 -7.03 0.78
N LEU A 49 -6.23 -7.52 0.60
CA LEU A 49 -5.94 -8.95 0.52
C LEU A 49 -6.35 -9.67 1.82
N PHE A 50 -6.02 -9.14 2.99
CA PHE A 50 -6.41 -9.73 4.28
C PHE A 50 -7.93 -9.71 4.50
N LEU A 51 -8.61 -8.64 4.07
CA LEU A 51 -10.08 -8.58 4.13
C LEU A 51 -10.73 -9.61 3.20
N ALA A 52 -10.20 -9.77 1.99
CA ALA A 52 -10.71 -10.72 1.01
C ALA A 52 -10.64 -12.18 1.49
N MET A 53 -9.66 -12.53 2.34
CA MET A 53 -9.58 -13.88 2.94
C MET A 53 -10.75 -14.21 3.89
N HIS A 54 -11.48 -13.19 4.37
CA HIS A 54 -12.59 -13.35 5.33
C HIS A 54 -13.94 -12.85 4.82
N TYR A 55 -13.96 -12.22 3.64
CA TYR A 55 -15.17 -11.68 3.03
C TYR A 55 -15.87 -12.74 2.18
N THR A 56 -17.21 -12.76 2.22
CA THR A 56 -18.03 -13.65 1.38
C THR A 56 -18.82 -12.82 0.37
N ALA A 57 -18.54 -13.02 -0.91
CA ALA A 57 -19.18 -12.31 -2.02
C ALA A 57 -20.55 -12.91 -2.41
N ASP A 58 -21.42 -13.12 -1.41
CA ASP A 58 -22.81 -13.52 -1.60
C ASP A 58 -23.72 -12.46 -0.95
N VAL A 59 -24.82 -12.08 -1.61
CA VAL A 59 -25.69 -10.97 -1.16
C VAL A 59 -26.28 -11.24 0.23
N SER A 60 -26.58 -12.50 0.57
CA SER A 60 -27.13 -12.86 1.87
C SER A 60 -26.08 -12.85 2.99
N LEU A 61 -24.79 -12.95 2.64
CA LEU A 61 -23.66 -13.07 3.58
C LEU A 61 -22.70 -11.87 3.57
N ALA A 62 -22.84 -10.93 2.64
CA ALA A 62 -21.91 -9.82 2.46
C ALA A 62 -21.80 -8.95 3.73
N PHE A 63 -22.94 -8.60 4.34
CA PHE A 63 -22.93 -7.79 5.56
C PHE A 63 -22.46 -8.58 6.79
N SER A 64 -22.91 -9.84 6.93
CA SER A 64 -22.54 -10.67 8.07
C SER A 64 -21.05 -11.04 8.06
N SER A 65 -20.44 -11.26 6.89
CA SER A 65 -18.99 -11.49 6.76
C SER A 65 -18.17 -10.26 7.14
N ILE A 66 -18.61 -9.03 6.83
CA ILE A 66 -17.98 -7.80 7.36
C ILE A 66 -18.13 -7.70 8.89
N SER A 67 -19.30 -8.03 9.44
CA SER A 67 -19.48 -8.06 10.90
C SER A 67 -18.54 -9.08 11.57
N HIS A 68 -18.37 -10.25 10.96
CA HIS A 68 -17.42 -11.28 11.40
C HIS A 68 -15.97 -10.76 11.37
N ILE A 69 -15.55 -10.07 10.30
CA ILE A 69 -14.24 -9.42 10.24
C ILE A 69 -14.06 -8.42 11.39
N MET A 70 -15.08 -7.60 11.67
CA MET A 70 -14.98 -6.55 12.68
C MET A 70 -14.93 -7.10 14.12
N ARG A 71 -15.55 -8.24 14.40
CA ARG A 71 -15.77 -8.74 15.77
C ARG A 71 -14.96 -9.98 16.11
N ASP A 72 -14.74 -10.86 15.14
CA ASP A 72 -14.28 -12.21 15.41
C ASP A 72 -12.86 -12.47 14.83
N VAL A 73 -12.47 -11.74 13.77
CA VAL A 73 -11.11 -11.80 13.23
C VAL A 73 -10.15 -10.98 14.10
N LYS A 74 -9.02 -11.58 14.48
CA LYS A 74 -7.98 -10.90 15.28
C LYS A 74 -7.48 -9.65 14.54
N TYR A 75 -7.58 -8.48 15.19
CA TYR A 75 -7.30 -7.18 14.59
C TYR A 75 -8.10 -6.86 13.32
N GLY A 76 -9.17 -7.60 13.02
CA GLY A 76 -9.98 -7.37 11.83
C GLY A 76 -10.65 -6.00 11.83
N TRP A 77 -11.05 -5.49 13.01
CA TRP A 77 -11.50 -4.11 13.17
C TRP A 77 -10.46 -3.08 12.74
N LEU A 78 -9.18 -3.32 13.06
CA LEU A 78 -8.08 -2.43 12.74
C LEU A 78 -7.82 -2.47 11.24
N ILE A 79 -7.71 -3.66 10.66
CA ILE A 79 -7.46 -3.86 9.23
C ILE A 79 -8.58 -3.24 8.39
N ARG A 80 -9.85 -3.49 8.74
CA ARG A 80 -11.00 -2.93 8.03
C ARG A 80 -11.01 -1.41 8.11
N ASN A 81 -10.77 -0.83 9.29
CA ASN A 81 -10.74 0.62 9.45
C ASN A 81 -9.54 1.24 8.72
N MET A 82 -8.37 0.60 8.73
CA MET A 82 -7.22 1.06 7.94
C MET A 82 -7.56 1.07 6.44
N HIS A 83 -8.17 0.00 5.91
CA HIS A 83 -8.56 -0.08 4.49
C HIS A 83 -9.58 1.00 4.11
N ALA A 84 -10.58 1.24 4.97
CA ALA A 84 -11.62 2.24 4.73
C ALA A 84 -11.08 3.67 4.80
N ASN A 85 -10.29 4.00 5.84
CA ASN A 85 -9.74 5.35 6.00
C ASN A 85 -8.60 5.64 5.01
N SER A 86 -7.79 4.64 4.66
CA SER A 86 -6.75 4.80 3.63
C SER A 86 -7.36 5.01 2.25
N ALA A 87 -8.59 4.54 1.98
CA ALA A 87 -9.32 4.87 0.76
C ALA A 87 -9.72 6.35 0.69
N SER A 88 -9.92 7.02 1.83
CA SER A 88 -10.18 8.48 1.86
C SER A 88 -8.91 9.31 1.75
N LEU A 89 -7.76 8.74 2.15
CA LEU A 89 -6.45 9.37 1.98
C LEU A 89 -5.93 9.26 0.53
N PHE A 90 -6.41 8.27 -0.23
CA PHE A 90 -6.03 8.01 -1.62
C PHE A 90 -6.93 8.79 -2.59
#